data_AF-A0A970YZU0-F1
#
_entry.id   AF-A0A970YZU0-F1
#
_cell.length_a   1.000
_cell.length_b   1.000
_cell.length_c   1.000
_cell.angle_alpha   90.00
_cell.angle_beta   90.00
_cell.angle_gamma   90.00
#
_symmetry.space_group_name_H-M   'P 1'
#
loop_
_entity.id
_entity.type
_entity.pdbx_description
1 polymer ?
#
loop_
_entity_poly.entity_id
_entity_poly.type
_entity_poly.pdbx_seq_one_letter_code
_entity_poly.pdbx_strand_id
1 'polypeptide(L)'
;MVPASGAGDSTGDDQAHSRQRAPTLLDVGRQLLDEGCYEDAARALRRRLRLSPEDARARFLLGVALLKGGDPLGASTELSMLPSPEPLDGTTCYDVGVALLELGETHQAREWLSRALAADPRMPGARDRLLECRPATGSWSRERPRTSAGRRSLLNRMRKRGA
;
A
#
# COMPACT_ATOMS: atom_id res chain seq x y z
N MET A 1 27.85 43.83 50.27
CA MET A 1 26.75 42.92 49.89
C MET A 1 27.34 41.85 48.99
N VAL A 2 27.48 40.63 49.51
CA VAL A 2 28.08 39.46 48.85
C VAL A 2 26.97 38.66 48.14
N PRO A 3 27.22 38.06 46.96
CA PRO A 3 26.23 37.26 46.23
C PRO A 3 26.09 35.86 46.83
N ALA A 4 24.85 35.42 47.04
CA ALA A 4 24.56 34.05 47.45
C ALA A 4 24.67 33.11 46.23
N SER A 5 25.58 32.15 46.35
CA SER A 5 25.63 30.94 45.52
C SER A 5 24.40 30.07 45.80
N GLY A 6 23.78 29.58 44.73
CA GLY A 6 22.80 28.50 44.76
C GLY A 6 23.03 27.63 43.53
N ALA A 7 23.85 26.59 43.71
CA ALA A 7 24.04 25.49 42.79
C ALA A 7 22.96 24.40 43.01
N GLY A 8 22.70 23.60 41.98
CA GLY A 8 21.76 22.45 42.00
C GLY A 8 20.37 22.86 41.53
N ASP A 9 19.80 22.37 40.43
CA ASP A 9 19.87 21.01 39.91
C ASP A 9 19.80 21.05 38.38
N SER A 10 20.87 20.57 37.74
CA SER A 10 20.73 19.89 36.46
C SER A 10 20.24 18.50 36.79
N THR A 11 19.24 17.99 36.04
CA THR A 11 18.72 16.60 36.07
C THR A 11 17.34 16.44 36.74
N GLY A 12 16.29 16.87 36.05
CA GLY A 12 15.13 16.00 35.86
C GLY A 12 15.12 15.68 34.37
N ASP A 13 15.87 14.67 33.90
CA ASP A 13 15.33 13.31 33.80
C ASP A 13 13.82 13.25 33.53
N ASP A 14 13.33 14.02 32.55
CA ASP A 14 12.12 13.70 31.77
C ASP A 14 12.34 12.45 30.87
N GLN A 15 13.19 11.53 31.31
CA GLN A 15 13.24 10.14 30.86
C GLN A 15 12.18 9.29 31.61
N ALA A 16 11.15 9.90 32.20
CA ALA A 16 10.07 9.19 32.89
C ALA A 16 8.82 8.96 32.04
N HIS A 17 8.80 9.45 30.79
CA HIS A 17 7.84 9.00 29.78
C HIS A 17 8.60 8.45 28.58
N SER A 18 9.41 7.41 28.87
CA SER A 18 9.43 6.26 27.97
C SER A 18 7.99 6.02 27.56
N ARG A 19 7.69 6.47 26.34
CA ARG A 19 6.42 6.34 25.64
C ARG A 19 6.02 4.86 25.68
N GLN A 20 5.47 4.41 26.79
CA GLN A 20 4.38 3.45 26.79
C GLN A 20 3.21 4.19 26.15
N ARG A 21 3.38 4.60 24.89
CA ARG A 21 2.27 4.82 23.98
C ARG A 21 1.57 3.48 24.05
N ALA A 22 0.41 3.46 24.70
CA ALA A 22 -0.47 2.32 24.65
C ALA A 22 -0.48 1.85 23.18
N PRO A 23 -0.24 0.55 22.91
CA PRO A 23 -0.12 0.06 21.55
C PRO A 23 -1.33 0.58 20.78
N THR A 24 -1.08 1.17 19.61
CA THR A 24 -2.18 1.80 18.88
C THR A 24 -3.17 0.71 18.49
N LEU A 25 -4.45 1.05 18.34
CA LEU A 25 -5.45 0.06 17.91
C LEU A 25 -5.08 -0.61 16.57
N LEU A 26 -4.24 0.06 15.76
CA LEU A 26 -3.64 -0.49 14.56
C LEU A 26 -2.60 -1.58 14.88
N ASP A 27 -1.67 -1.32 15.80
CA ASP A 27 -0.66 -2.30 16.21
C ASP A 27 -1.28 -3.51 16.92
N VAL A 28 -2.28 -3.27 17.78
CA VAL A 28 -3.07 -4.35 18.41
C VAL A 28 -3.77 -5.19 17.34
N GLY A 29 -4.40 -4.55 16.35
CA GLY A 29 -5.04 -5.26 15.25
C GLY A 29 -4.06 -6.12 14.44
N ARG A 30 -2.85 -5.59 14.17
CA ARG A 30 -1.79 -6.35 13.48
C ARG A 30 -1.31 -7.54 14.31
N GLN A 31 -1.05 -7.34 15.59
CA GLN A 31 -0.61 -8.43 16.46
C GLN A 31 -1.66 -9.55 16.56
N LEU A 32 -2.94 -9.19 16.66
CA LEU A 32 -4.04 -10.17 16.68
C LEU A 32 -4.17 -10.93 15.36
N LEU A 33 -3.82 -10.32 14.22
CA LEU A 33 -3.73 -11.03 12.93
C LEU A 33 -2.60 -12.06 12.94
N ASP A 34 -1.43 -11.69 13.46
CA ASP A 34 -0.27 -12.57 13.56
C ASP A 34 -0.54 -13.75 14.51
N GLU A 35 -1.34 -13.52 15.56
CA GLU A 35 -1.79 -14.53 16.53
C GLU A 35 -2.94 -15.41 15.99
N GLY A 36 -3.53 -15.07 14.84
CA GLY A 36 -4.67 -15.77 14.26
C GLY A 36 -6.03 -15.44 14.90
N CYS A 37 -6.08 -14.46 15.80
CA CYS A 37 -7.29 -13.97 16.47
C CYS A 37 -8.07 -13.00 15.58
N TYR A 38 -8.57 -13.49 14.44
CA TYR A 38 -9.14 -12.67 13.37
C TYR A 38 -10.37 -11.84 13.80
N GLU A 39 -11.26 -12.39 14.62
CA GLU A 39 -12.44 -11.67 15.11
C GLU A 39 -12.07 -10.51 16.04
N ASP A 40 -11.11 -10.74 16.93
CA ASP A 40 -10.62 -9.71 17.85
C ASP A 40 -9.82 -8.63 17.10
N ALA A 41 -9.03 -9.03 16.10
CA ALA A 41 -8.36 -8.12 15.18
C ALA A 41 -9.37 -7.21 14.48
N ALA A 42 -10.43 -7.78 13.90
CA ALA A 42 -11.49 -7.03 13.26
C ALA A 42 -12.18 -6.05 14.24
N ARG A 43 -12.39 -6.46 15.50
CA ARG A 43 -12.98 -5.58 16.53
C ARG A 43 -12.07 -4.39 16.87
N ALA A 44 -10.77 -4.63 17.04
CA ALA A 44 -9.78 -3.59 17.32
C ALA A 44 -9.67 -2.60 16.14
N LEU A 45 -9.63 -3.11 14.91
CA LEU A 45 -9.51 -2.31 13.69
C LEU A 45 -10.79 -1.53 13.36
N ARG A 46 -11.98 -2.09 13.59
CA ARG A 46 -13.24 -1.33 13.53
C ARG A 46 -13.25 -0.19 14.53
N ARG A 47 -12.71 -0.39 15.73
CA ARG A 47 -12.56 0.69 16.72
C ARG A 47 -11.58 1.77 16.24
N ARG A 48 -10.48 1.38 15.57
CA ARG A 48 -9.55 2.32 14.94
C ARG A 48 -10.25 3.15 13.86
N LEU A 49 -11.02 2.51 12.99
CA LEU A 49 -11.77 3.20 11.92
C LEU A 49 -12.89 4.11 12.44
N ARG A 50 -13.47 3.81 13.60
CA ARG A 50 -14.40 4.76 14.27
C ARG A 50 -13.70 6.05 14.72
N LEU A 51 -12.41 5.97 15.08
CA LEU A 51 -11.61 7.14 15.49
C LEU A 51 -10.98 7.85 14.29
N SER A 52 -10.62 7.10 13.26
CA SER A 52 -9.94 7.59 12.05
C SER A 52 -10.51 6.86 10.84
N PRO A 53 -11.66 7.30 10.30
CA PRO A 53 -12.36 6.61 9.20
C PRO A 53 -11.60 6.65 7.86
N GLU A 54 -10.60 7.52 7.76
CA GLU A 54 -9.68 7.68 6.63
C GLU A 54 -8.41 6.81 6.74
N ASP A 55 -8.23 6.07 7.83
CA ASP A 55 -7.03 5.25 8.04
C ASP A 55 -7.04 4.02 7.11
N ALA A 56 -6.40 4.20 5.95
CA ALA A 56 -6.30 3.18 4.92
C ALA A 56 -5.58 1.90 5.40
N ARG A 57 -4.57 2.04 6.29
CA ARG A 57 -3.88 0.88 6.86
C ARG A 57 -4.81 0.08 7.78
N ALA A 58 -5.60 0.76 8.60
CA ALA A 58 -6.58 0.09 9.47
C ALA A 58 -7.68 -0.61 8.65
N ARG A 59 -8.15 0.01 7.56
CA ARG A 59 -9.15 -0.58 6.66
C ARG A 59 -8.59 -1.78 5.89
N PHE A 60 -7.33 -1.71 5.44
CA PHE A 60 -6.64 -2.85 4.86
C PHE A 60 -6.53 -4.04 5.83
N LEU A 61 -6.00 -3.80 7.04
CA LEU A 61 -5.86 -4.86 8.04
C LEU A 61 -7.22 -5.45 8.43
N LEU A 62 -8.29 -4.64 8.43
CA LEU A 62 -9.64 -5.13 8.67
C LEU A 62 -10.09 -6.07 7.55
N GLY A 63 -9.82 -5.72 6.29
CA GLY A 63 -10.06 -6.60 5.15
C GLY A 63 -9.33 -7.93 5.27
N VAL A 64 -8.05 -7.91 5.67
CA VAL A 64 -7.26 -9.13 5.92
C VAL A 64 -7.85 -9.97 7.06
N ALA A 65 -8.26 -9.32 8.16
CA ALA A 65 -8.88 -10.00 9.30
C ALA A 65 -10.18 -10.69 8.90
N LEU A 66 -11.01 -10.03 8.09
CA LEU A 66 -12.24 -10.61 7.57
C LEU A 66 -11.96 -11.78 6.62
N LEU A 67 -10.98 -11.65 5.72
CA LEU A 67 -10.60 -12.70 4.79
C LEU A 67 -10.13 -13.96 5.52
N LYS A 68 -9.17 -13.81 6.44
CA LYS A 68 -8.63 -14.94 7.22
C LYS A 68 -9.65 -15.48 8.25
N GLY A 69 -10.57 -14.63 8.70
CA GLY A 69 -11.70 -14.99 9.56
C GLY A 69 -12.86 -15.70 8.84
N GLY A 70 -12.78 -15.89 7.52
CA GLY A 70 -13.80 -16.61 6.74
C GLY A 70 -14.95 -15.74 6.20
N ASP A 71 -14.81 -14.42 6.22
CA ASP A 71 -15.75 -13.45 5.62
C ASP A 71 -15.11 -12.74 4.40
N PRO A 72 -14.99 -13.44 3.25
CA PRO A 72 -14.42 -12.87 2.04
C PRO A 72 -15.27 -11.73 1.45
N LEU A 73 -16.59 -11.74 1.67
CA LEU A 73 -17.49 -10.69 1.17
C LEU A 73 -17.32 -9.39 1.95
N GLY A 74 -17.18 -9.48 3.28
CA GLY A 74 -16.82 -8.35 4.12
C GLY A 74 -15.44 -7.80 3.77
N ALA A 75 -14.47 -8.69 3.53
CA ALA A 75 -13.13 -8.31 3.12
C ALA A 75 -13.11 -7.52 1.80
N SER A 76 -13.80 -8.02 0.76
CA SER A 76 -13.85 -7.32 -0.53
C SER A 76 -14.51 -5.95 -0.42
N THR A 77 -15.57 -5.83 0.38
CA THR A 77 -16.24 -4.56 0.66
C THR A 77 -15.27 -3.56 1.29
N GLU A 78 -14.57 -3.94 2.35
CA GLU A 78 -13.62 -3.05 3.03
C GLU A 78 -12.42 -2.67 2.14
N LEU A 79 -11.87 -3.62 1.38
CA LEU A 79 -10.75 -3.37 0.47
C LEU A 79 -11.16 -2.49 -0.72
N SER A 80 -12.40 -2.61 -1.21
CA SER A 80 -12.93 -1.76 -2.29
C SER A 80 -13.17 -0.31 -1.87
N MET A 81 -13.40 -0.08 -0.57
CA MET A 81 -13.56 1.25 0.02
C MET A 81 -12.22 1.95 0.30
N LEU A 82 -11.08 1.30 0.06
CA LEU A 82 -9.79 1.98 0.15
C LEU A 82 -9.76 3.09 -0.92
N PRO A 83 -9.60 4.37 -0.52
CA PRO A 83 -9.43 5.43 -1.50
C PRO A 83 -8.22 5.10 -2.36
N SER A 84 -8.30 5.44 -3.65
CA SER A 84 -7.23 5.29 -4.64
C SER A 84 -5.86 5.55 -3.99
N PRO A 85 -4.83 4.72 -4.24
CA PRO A 85 -3.65 4.60 -3.39
C PRO A 85 -2.80 5.88 -3.33
N GLU A 86 -3.21 6.79 -2.46
CA GLU A 86 -2.35 7.77 -1.80
C GLU A 86 -1.51 7.06 -0.73
N PRO A 87 -0.33 7.57 -0.39
CA PRO A 87 0.95 6.85 -0.33
C PRO A 87 0.94 5.70 0.68
N LEU A 88 0.23 4.63 0.35
CA LEU A 88 0.43 3.31 0.91
C LEU A 88 1.78 2.86 0.41
N ASP A 89 2.64 2.43 1.32
CA ASP A 89 3.94 1.87 0.99
C ASP A 89 3.75 0.76 -0.05
N GLY A 90 4.72 0.59 -0.96
CA GLY A 90 4.64 -0.43 -2.00
C GLY A 90 4.31 -1.82 -1.44
N THR A 91 4.78 -2.12 -0.22
CA THR A 91 4.46 -3.34 0.53
C THR A 91 2.97 -3.46 0.83
N THR A 92 2.31 -2.41 1.31
CA THR A 92 0.87 -2.47 1.58
C THR A 92 0.07 -2.60 0.28
N CYS A 93 0.51 -1.96 -0.81
CA CYS A 93 -0.10 -2.18 -2.12
C CYS A 93 0.04 -3.65 -2.58
N TYR A 94 1.18 -4.29 -2.28
CA TYR A 94 1.38 -5.71 -2.57
C TYR A 94 0.47 -6.60 -1.72
N ASP A 95 0.40 -6.35 -0.42
CA ASP A 95 -0.40 -7.17 0.49
C ASP A 95 -1.90 -7.06 0.17
N VAL A 96 -2.40 -5.86 -0.19
CA VAL A 96 -3.78 -5.66 -0.70
C VAL A 96 -3.98 -6.47 -1.99
N GLY A 97 -3.03 -6.40 -2.92
CA GLY A 97 -3.09 -7.15 -4.17
C GLY A 97 -3.14 -8.66 -3.98
N VAL A 98 -2.37 -9.20 -3.03
CA VAL A 98 -2.39 -10.63 -2.67
C VAL A 98 -3.71 -11.01 -2.01
N ALA A 99 -4.23 -10.19 -1.08
CA ALA A 99 -5.53 -10.43 -0.45
C ALA A 99 -6.67 -10.46 -1.49
N LEU A 100 -6.63 -9.57 -2.48
CA LEU A 100 -7.60 -9.55 -3.58
C LEU A 100 -7.46 -10.76 -4.51
N LEU A 101 -6.26 -11.29 -4.72
CA LEU A 101 -6.05 -12.56 -5.43
C LEU A 101 -6.69 -13.74 -4.68
N GLU A 102 -6.52 -13.81 -3.35
CA GLU A 102 -7.15 -14.83 -2.50
C GLU A 102 -8.69 -14.74 -2.56
N LEU A 103 -9.23 -13.52 -2.75
CA LEU A 103 -10.66 -13.26 -2.94
C LEU A 103 -11.17 -13.59 -4.35
N GLY A 104 -10.29 -13.86 -5.31
CA GLY A 104 -10.64 -14.03 -6.72
C GLY A 104 -10.87 -12.72 -7.49
N GLU A 105 -10.68 -11.57 -6.83
CA GLU A 105 -10.83 -10.21 -7.38
C GLU A 105 -9.62 -9.82 -8.25
N THR A 106 -9.39 -10.62 -9.29
CA THR A 106 -8.20 -10.59 -10.15
C THR A 106 -7.99 -9.22 -10.81
N HIS A 107 -9.08 -8.55 -11.18
CA HIS A 107 -9.03 -7.23 -11.80
C HIS A 107 -8.54 -6.15 -10.83
N GLN A 108 -9.07 -6.13 -9.60
CA GLN A 108 -8.61 -5.17 -8.58
C GLN A 108 -7.20 -5.53 -8.11
N ALA A 109 -6.90 -6.80 -7.90
CA ALA A 109 -5.58 -7.27 -7.51
C ALA A 109 -4.47 -6.78 -8.46
N ARG A 110 -4.73 -6.83 -9.78
CA ARG A 110 -3.81 -6.33 -10.81
C ARG A 110 -3.50 -4.84 -10.65
N GLU A 111 -4.50 -4.01 -10.36
CA GLU A 111 -4.32 -2.57 -10.19
C GLU A 111 -3.44 -2.24 -8.96
N TRP A 112 -3.61 -2.98 -7.87
CA TRP A 112 -2.83 -2.84 -6.65
C TRP A 112 -1.39 -3.35 -6.79
N LEU A 113 -1.21 -4.55 -7.36
CA LEU A 113 0.12 -5.13 -7.62
C LEU A 113 0.94 -4.31 -8.64
N SER A 114 0.29 -3.72 -9.65
CA SER A 114 0.96 -2.83 -10.62
C SER A 114 1.53 -1.59 -9.95
N ARG A 115 0.82 -1.05 -8.96
CA ARG A 115 1.27 0.12 -8.19
C ARG A 115 2.31 -0.23 -7.14
N ALA A 116 2.22 -1.42 -6.53
CA ALA A 116 3.30 -1.95 -5.70
C ALA A 116 4.63 -1.99 -6.47
N LEU A 117 4.62 -2.44 -7.72
CA LEU A 117 5.79 -2.42 -8.61
C LEU A 117 6.17 -1.02 -9.11
N ALA A 118 5.23 -0.09 -9.20
CA ALA A 118 5.54 1.30 -9.52
C ALA A 118 6.27 1.99 -8.36
N ALA A 119 5.91 1.66 -7.11
CA ALA A 119 6.56 2.15 -5.91
C ALA A 119 7.92 1.47 -5.67
N ASP A 120 7.98 0.14 -5.78
CA ASP A 120 9.21 -0.63 -5.72
C ASP A 120 9.29 -1.65 -6.88
N PRO A 121 10.01 -1.32 -7.97
CA PRO A 121 10.19 -2.21 -9.10
C PRO A 121 10.91 -3.53 -8.79
N ARG A 122 11.56 -3.63 -7.62
CA ARG A 122 12.30 -4.81 -7.15
C ARG A 122 11.54 -5.60 -6.09
N MET A 123 10.29 -5.25 -5.81
CA MET A 123 9.48 -5.95 -4.83
C MET A 123 9.39 -7.45 -5.16
N PRO A 124 9.85 -8.33 -4.25
CA PRO A 124 9.90 -9.76 -4.50
C PRO A 124 8.48 -10.32 -4.64
N GLY A 125 8.27 -11.22 -5.61
CA GLY A 125 6.98 -11.87 -5.84
C GLY A 125 5.86 -11.00 -6.41
N ALA A 126 5.99 -9.65 -6.40
CA ALA A 126 4.96 -8.77 -6.95
C ALA A 126 4.78 -8.95 -8.47
N ARG A 127 5.87 -9.19 -9.21
CA ARG A 127 5.79 -9.55 -10.64
C ARG A 127 5.12 -10.89 -10.88
N ASP A 128 5.46 -11.90 -10.09
CA ASP A 128 4.88 -13.25 -10.24
C ASP A 128 3.37 -13.24 -9.95
N ARG A 129 2.95 -12.57 -8.87
CA ARG A 129 1.53 -12.35 -8.55
C ARG A 129 0.80 -11.59 -9.65
N LEU A 130 1.44 -10.61 -10.28
CA LEU A 130 0.87 -9.88 -11.43
C LEU A 130 0.70 -10.76 -12.68
N LEU A 131 1.63 -11.69 -12.90
CA LEU A 131 1.52 -12.68 -13.96
C LEU A 131 0.39 -13.67 -13.69
N GLU A 132 0.14 -14.00 -12.42
CA GLU A 132 -1.01 -14.80 -11.96
C GLU A 132 -2.35 -14.10 -12.27
N CYS A 133 -2.38 -12.76 -12.19
CA CYS A 133 -3.54 -11.97 -12.60
C CYS A 133 -3.77 -11.89 -14.12
N ARG A 134 -2.88 -12.41 -14.98
CA ARG A 134 -3.09 -12.31 -16.43
C ARG A 134 -4.30 -13.15 -16.81
N PRO A 135 -5.24 -12.59 -17.60
CA PRO A 135 -6.23 -13.43 -18.24
C PRO A 135 -5.48 -14.47 -19.09
N ALA A 136 -5.95 -15.72 -19.06
CA ALA A 136 -5.36 -16.87 -19.75
C ALA A 136 -5.24 -16.68 -21.29
N THR A 137 -5.73 -15.57 -21.84
CA THR A 137 -5.61 -15.20 -23.23
C THR A 137 -4.25 -14.57 -23.53
N GLY A 138 -3.38 -15.38 -24.14
CA GLY A 138 -2.11 -14.95 -24.69
C GLY A 138 -2.25 -13.88 -25.77
N SER A 139 -1.98 -12.63 -25.44
CA SER A 139 -1.57 -11.59 -26.40
C SER A 139 -0.87 -10.43 -25.70
N TRP A 140 0.33 -10.68 -25.14
CA TRP A 140 1.25 -9.60 -24.82
C TRP A 140 2.08 -9.34 -26.07
N SER A 141 1.52 -8.50 -26.93
CA SER A 141 2.30 -7.80 -27.94
C SER A 141 3.50 -7.18 -27.25
N ARG A 142 4.70 -7.50 -27.73
CA ARG A 142 5.94 -6.84 -27.34
C ARG A 142 5.72 -5.33 -27.48
N GLU A 143 5.50 -4.64 -26.38
CA GLU A 143 5.77 -3.21 -26.32
C GLU A 143 7.28 -3.04 -26.47
N ARG A 144 7.70 -2.93 -27.72
CA ARG A 144 8.97 -2.31 -28.05
C ARG A 144 8.91 -0.89 -27.47
N PRO A 145 9.95 -0.43 -26.77
CA PRO A 145 9.98 0.93 -26.26
C PRO A 145 9.75 1.89 -27.42
N ARG A 146 8.87 2.89 -27.22
CA ARG A 146 8.72 4.04 -28.12
C ARG A 146 10.00 4.86 -28.06
N THR A 147 11.09 4.37 -28.66
CA THR A 147 12.21 5.23 -29.01
C THR A 147 11.77 6.07 -30.20
N SER A 148 11.46 7.34 -29.93
CA SER A 148 11.28 8.44 -30.89
C SER A 148 12.58 8.78 -31.63
N ALA A 149 13.35 7.77 -32.05
CA ALA A 149 14.58 7.94 -32.79
C ALA A 149 14.27 8.00 -34.30
N GLY A 150 14.05 9.23 -34.77
CA GLY A 150 14.48 9.70 -36.09
C GLY A 150 14.08 8.84 -37.29
N ARG A 151 12.82 8.91 -37.72
CA ARG A 151 12.54 8.78 -39.15
C ARG A 151 13.04 10.05 -39.83
N ARG A 152 14.33 9.98 -40.20
CA ARG A 152 14.99 10.81 -41.20
C ARG A 152 13.99 11.24 -42.28
N SER A 153 13.89 12.55 -42.40
CA SER A 153 13.48 13.32 -43.57
C SER A 153 13.51 12.51 -44.86
N LEU A 154 12.35 12.19 -45.44
CA LEU A 154 12.31 11.69 -46.82
C LEU A 154 11.12 12.16 -47.66
N LEU A 155 10.24 13.03 -47.16
CA LEU A 155 9.10 13.49 -47.96
C LEU A 155 8.86 15.00 -47.82
N ASN A 156 9.89 15.81 -48.08
CA ASN A 156 9.68 17.22 -48.42
C ASN A 156 10.62 17.69 -49.52
N ARG A 157 10.41 17.21 -50.76
CA ARG A 157 10.69 17.98 -51.98
C ARG A 157 10.05 17.35 -53.21
N MET A 158 8.71 17.29 -53.25
CA MET A 158 8.01 17.38 -54.53
C MET A 158 7.19 18.67 -54.53
N ARG A 159 7.38 19.45 -55.60
CA ARG A 159 6.62 20.64 -56.01
C ARG A 159 6.85 21.93 -55.24
N LYS A 160 7.89 22.65 -55.64
CA LYS A 160 7.71 24.00 -56.20
C LYS A 160 8.68 24.25 -57.36
N ARG A 161 8.09 24.41 -58.55
CA ARG A 161 8.41 25.40 -59.62
C ARG A 161 9.75 25.18 -60.33
N GLY A 162 9.84 24.97 -61.64
CA GLY A 162 9.07 25.60 -62.71
C GLY A 162 9.82 26.84 -63.20
N ALA A 163 10.75 26.63 -64.14
CA ALA A 163 11.31 27.55 -65.15
C ALA A 163 12.55 26.88 -65.75
#